data_AF-A0A2V9VMG7-F1
#
_entry.id   AF-A0A2V9VMG7-F1
#
_cell.length_a   1.000
_cell.length_b   1.000
_cell.length_c   1.000
_cell.angle_alpha   90.00
_cell.angle_beta   90.00
_cell.angle_gamma   90.00
#
_symmetry.space_group_name_H-M   'P 1'
#
loop_
_entity.id
_entity.type
_entity.pdbx_description
1 polymer ?
#
loop_
_entity_poly.entity_id
_entity_poly.type
_entity_poly.pdbx_seq_one_letter_code
_entity_poly.pdbx_strand_id
1 'polypeptide(L)'
;MKRASGTLTTATENAEPKNGSRKILTEGPSLAVILAALQTMRDGDFSVRLPGSWTGLEGKIADTFNEIVAANEQMAQELKRVGKAVGKEGKTRERTRFHESKGAWGQIEVSVNTLVEDLLRPTAEVTRAIAAVAQGNLTQTVRLDVDGRPLEGEFLRSANIVNTMIQQLGVFTAEVIRVAREVGTDGKLGGQAQVPGVAGTWKDLTDSVNLMANNLTGQVRNIAEVATAVASGDLSRKITVDVRGEILQLKEAINTMVDQLRSFASEVTRV
;
A
#
# COMPACT_ATOMS: atom_id res chain seq x y z
N MET A 1 54.95 1.26 62.29
CA MET A 1 56.15 0.54 62.76
C MET A 1 55.79 -0.91 63.02
N LYS A 2 56.75 -1.82 62.76
CA LYS A 2 56.77 -3.29 63.01
C LYS A 2 56.26 -4.21 61.90
N ARG A 3 57.24 -4.57 61.06
CA ARG A 3 57.44 -5.89 60.43
C ARG A 3 57.96 -6.92 61.46
N ALA A 4 58.04 -8.18 60.99
CA ALA A 4 58.74 -9.38 61.49
C ALA A 4 57.74 -10.44 61.99
N SER A 5 57.80 -11.73 61.64
CA SER A 5 58.90 -12.62 61.22
C SER A 5 58.31 -13.76 60.34
N GLY A 6 58.98 -14.42 59.40
CA GLY A 6 60.19 -15.26 59.53
C GLY A 6 59.91 -16.43 60.51
N THR A 7 60.06 -17.73 60.25
CA THR A 7 60.86 -18.53 59.29
C THR A 7 60.51 -20.02 59.57
N LEU A 8 61.13 -20.96 58.83
CA LEU A 8 61.39 -22.38 59.18
C LEU A 8 60.27 -23.38 58.79
N THR A 9 60.50 -24.55 58.18
CA THR A 9 61.72 -25.26 57.77
C THR A 9 61.31 -26.39 56.83
N THR A 10 62.11 -26.61 55.79
CA THR A 10 62.11 -27.79 54.92
C THR A 10 62.81 -28.96 55.61
N ALA A 11 62.20 -30.14 55.64
CA ALA A 11 62.94 -31.40 55.62
C ALA A 11 62.04 -32.53 55.06
N THR A 12 62.44 -32.92 53.85
CA THR A 12 62.15 -34.08 53.01
C THR A 12 62.13 -35.42 53.76
N GLU A 13 61.17 -36.29 53.45
CA GLU A 13 61.46 -37.71 53.29
C GLU A 13 60.48 -38.39 52.31
N ASN A 14 61.07 -39.15 51.38
CA ASN A 14 60.45 -39.78 50.23
C ASN A 14 59.66 -41.04 50.61
N ALA A 15 58.45 -41.17 50.06
CA ALA A 15 57.85 -42.47 49.77
C ALA A 15 57.04 -42.35 48.46
N GLU A 16 57.57 -42.95 47.39
CA GLU A 16 56.95 -43.08 46.07
C GLU A 16 55.98 -44.30 46.03
N PRO A 17 55.17 -44.50 44.97
CA PRO A 17 53.72 -44.29 45.05
C PRO A 17 52.92 -45.60 45.03
N LYS A 18 51.82 -45.67 45.76
CA LYS A 18 50.78 -46.67 45.50
C LYS A 18 49.84 -46.14 44.42
N ASN A 19 50.10 -46.61 43.20
CA ASN A 19 49.23 -46.57 42.04
C ASN A 19 47.89 -47.25 42.38
N GLY A 20 46.92 -46.45 42.84
CA GLY A 20 45.53 -46.83 42.98
C GLY A 20 44.75 -46.19 41.84
N SER A 21 44.45 -46.98 40.81
CA SER A 21 43.58 -46.66 39.70
C SER A 21 42.34 -45.91 40.18
N ARG A 22 42.35 -44.58 40.04
CA ARG A 22 41.18 -43.74 40.27
C ARG A 22 40.23 -44.02 39.12
N LYS A 23 39.41 -45.05 39.28
CA LYS A 23 38.27 -45.36 38.43
C LYS A 23 37.45 -44.09 38.39
N ILE A 24 37.48 -43.37 37.26
CA ILE A 24 36.58 -42.26 36.99
C ILE A 24 35.20 -42.92 36.95
N LEU A 25 34.51 -42.90 38.08
CA LEU A 25 33.10 -43.19 38.15
C LEU A 25 32.45 -42.04 37.39
N THR A 26 32.15 -42.26 36.11
CA THR A 26 31.18 -41.45 35.39
C THR A 26 29.90 -41.51 36.22
N GLU A 27 29.62 -40.48 37.02
CA GLU A 27 28.33 -40.31 37.67
C GLU A 27 27.26 -40.42 36.59
N GLY A 28 26.43 -41.46 36.69
CA GLY A 28 25.30 -41.63 35.79
C GLY A 28 24.44 -40.37 35.82
N PRO A 29 23.83 -39.98 34.70
CA PRO A 29 23.22 -38.68 34.58
C PRO A 29 22.02 -38.54 35.53
N SER A 30 22.06 -37.52 36.36
CA SER A 30 20.97 -37.22 37.28
C SER A 30 19.77 -36.67 36.51
N LEU A 31 18.58 -37.17 36.81
CA LEU A 31 17.30 -36.61 36.36
C LEU A 31 17.19 -35.10 36.62
N ALA A 32 17.94 -34.58 37.60
CA ALA A 32 18.04 -33.15 37.87
C ALA A 32 18.63 -32.35 36.68
N VAL A 33 19.62 -32.90 35.96
CA VAL A 33 20.23 -32.24 34.79
C VAL A 33 19.25 -32.20 33.62
N ILE A 34 18.55 -33.31 33.38
CA ILE A 34 17.50 -33.37 32.35
C ILE A 34 16.36 -32.41 32.69
N LEU A 35 15.91 -32.38 33.96
CA LEU A 35 14.88 -31.46 34.41
C LEU A 35 15.31 -29.99 34.25
N ALA A 36 16.54 -29.64 34.62
CA ALA A 36 17.08 -28.30 34.43
C ALA A 36 17.11 -27.92 32.94
N ALA A 37 17.57 -28.83 32.07
CA ALA A 37 17.60 -28.57 30.63
C ALA A 37 16.20 -28.40 30.03
N LEU A 38 15.22 -29.20 30.46
CA LEU A 38 13.82 -29.06 30.09
C LEU A 38 13.22 -27.74 30.59
N GLN A 39 13.59 -27.28 31.80
CA GLN A 39 13.17 -25.98 32.33
C GLN A 39 13.75 -24.83 31.51
N THR A 40 15.04 -24.87 31.17
CA THR A 40 15.67 -23.88 30.29
C THR A 40 15.00 -23.81 28.92
N MET A 41 14.74 -24.97 28.30
CA MET A 41 14.02 -25.08 27.03
C MET A 41 12.59 -24.53 27.14
N ARG A 42 11.85 -24.86 28.21
CA ARG A 42 10.48 -24.37 28.47
C ARG A 42 10.46 -22.85 28.58
N ASP A 43 11.49 -22.26 29.18
CA ASP A 43 11.61 -20.82 29.36
C ASP A 43 12.07 -20.12 28.06
N GLY A 44 12.24 -20.88 26.96
CA GLY A 44 12.48 -20.37 25.61
C GLY A 44 13.97 -20.25 25.22
N ASP A 45 14.88 -20.70 26.08
CA ASP A 45 16.30 -20.75 25.75
C ASP A 45 16.64 -22.06 25.06
N PHE A 46 16.72 -21.99 23.73
CA PHE A 46 17.08 -23.13 22.88
C PHE A 46 18.58 -23.28 22.66
N SER A 47 19.45 -22.58 23.41
CA SER A 47 20.90 -22.81 23.37
C SER A 47 21.35 -23.97 24.27
N VAL A 48 20.47 -24.43 25.16
CA VAL A 48 20.74 -25.52 26.10
C VAL A 48 21.04 -26.83 25.37
N ARG A 49 22.03 -27.58 25.86
CA ARG A 49 22.38 -28.91 25.33
C ARG A 49 22.65 -29.88 26.47
N LEU A 50 22.17 -31.11 26.33
CA LEU A 50 22.57 -32.22 27.19
C LEU A 50 23.94 -32.78 26.74
N PRO A 51 24.76 -33.33 27.66
CA PRO A 51 26.09 -33.84 27.32
C PRO A 51 26.03 -35.02 26.34
N GLY A 52 26.75 -34.91 25.22
CA GLY A 52 26.88 -36.01 24.24
C GLY A 52 27.85 -37.12 24.67
N SER A 53 28.47 -37.01 25.85
CA SER A 53 29.31 -38.06 26.42
C SER A 53 28.50 -39.19 27.08
N TRP A 54 27.19 -38.99 27.25
CA TRP A 54 26.30 -40.01 27.79
C TRP A 54 26.12 -41.14 26.78
N THR A 55 26.08 -42.36 27.27
CA THR A 55 25.90 -43.57 26.45
C THR A 55 24.68 -44.34 26.97
N GLY A 56 24.24 -45.37 26.25
CA GLY A 56 23.06 -46.14 26.65
C GLY A 56 21.74 -45.40 26.38
N LEU A 57 20.74 -45.57 27.25
CA LEU A 57 19.42 -44.94 27.09
C LEU A 57 19.51 -43.43 27.31
N GLU A 58 20.39 -43.03 28.21
CA GLU A 58 20.61 -41.66 28.63
C GLU A 58 21.28 -40.85 27.51
N GLY A 59 22.22 -41.47 26.79
CA GLY A 59 22.76 -40.91 25.54
C GLY A 59 21.67 -40.68 24.50
N LYS A 60 20.79 -41.68 24.26
CA LYS A 60 19.67 -41.53 23.32
C LYS A 60 18.69 -40.42 23.73
N ILE A 61 18.45 -40.25 25.02
CA ILE A 61 17.64 -39.13 25.55
C ILE A 61 18.34 -37.80 25.28
N ALA A 62 19.65 -37.71 25.54
CA ALA A 62 20.43 -36.51 25.28
C ALA A 62 20.42 -36.12 23.80
N ASP A 63 20.63 -37.08 22.90
CA ASP A 63 20.61 -36.87 21.45
C ASP A 63 19.22 -36.40 20.99
N THR A 64 18.16 -37.12 21.38
CA THR A 64 16.78 -36.76 21.01
C THR A 64 16.40 -35.37 21.55
N PHE A 65 16.77 -35.06 22.79
CA PHE A 65 16.53 -33.74 23.38
C PHE A 65 17.27 -32.65 22.59
N ASN A 66 18.55 -32.87 22.29
CA ASN A 66 19.37 -31.91 21.56
C ASN A 66 18.83 -31.67 20.14
N GLU A 67 18.33 -32.70 19.46
CA GLU A 67 17.64 -32.59 18.16
C GLU A 67 16.37 -31.73 18.26
N ILE A 68 15.52 -31.96 19.27
CA ILE A 68 14.31 -31.16 19.50
C ILE A 68 14.66 -29.70 19.78
N VAL A 69 15.65 -29.46 20.63
CA VAL A 69 16.10 -28.10 20.97
C VAL A 69 16.65 -27.39 19.73
N ALA A 70 17.47 -28.06 18.92
CA ALA A 70 18.01 -27.50 17.69
C ALA A 70 16.90 -27.16 16.67
N ALA A 71 15.88 -28.01 16.53
CA ALA A 71 14.74 -27.74 15.66
C ALA A 71 13.96 -26.48 16.11
N ASN A 72 13.72 -26.33 17.42
CA ASN A 72 13.06 -25.15 17.97
C ASN A 72 13.90 -23.87 17.80
N GLU A 73 15.22 -23.95 17.99
CA GLU A 73 16.13 -22.84 17.77
C GLU A 73 16.06 -22.34 16.32
N GLN A 74 16.14 -23.27 15.36
CA GLN A 74 16.05 -22.95 13.93
C GLN A 74 14.69 -22.34 13.56
N MET A 75 13.60 -22.89 14.08
CA MET A 75 12.26 -22.35 13.83
C MET A 75 12.13 -20.91 14.35
N ALA A 76 12.61 -20.64 15.57
CA ALA A 76 12.57 -19.29 16.15
C ALA A 76 13.39 -18.29 15.32
N GLN A 77 14.58 -18.69 14.86
CA GLN A 77 15.41 -17.89 13.97
C GLN A 77 14.73 -17.62 12.63
N GLU A 78 14.07 -18.63 12.06
CA GLU A 78 13.43 -18.53 10.75
C GLU A 78 12.18 -17.64 10.78
N LEU A 79 11.34 -17.78 11.80
CA LEU A 79 10.20 -16.88 12.02
C LEU A 79 10.66 -15.43 12.21
N LYS A 80 11.76 -15.21 12.94
CA LYS A 80 12.36 -13.89 13.09
C LYS A 80 12.88 -13.32 11.76
N ARG A 81 13.52 -14.15 10.93
CA ARG A 81 14.03 -13.77 9.61
C ARG A 81 12.89 -13.37 8.68
N VAL A 82 11.88 -14.22 8.53
CA VAL A 82 10.74 -13.96 7.64
C VAL A 82 9.91 -12.77 8.15
N GLY A 83 9.69 -12.67 9.46
CA GLY A 83 9.00 -11.51 10.05
C GLY A 83 9.70 -10.18 9.74
N LYS A 84 11.04 -10.15 9.76
CA LYS A 84 11.80 -8.97 9.33
C LYS A 84 11.66 -8.73 7.83
N ALA A 85 11.86 -9.76 7.01
CA ALA A 85 11.87 -9.62 5.56
C ALA A 85 10.50 -9.22 4.99
N VAL A 86 9.42 -9.89 5.38
CA VAL A 86 8.06 -9.61 4.91
C VAL A 86 7.51 -8.36 5.59
N GLY A 87 7.62 -8.27 6.92
CA GLY A 87 6.95 -7.21 7.70
C GLY A 87 7.66 -5.85 7.69
N LYS A 88 9.00 -5.82 7.66
CA LYS A 88 9.78 -4.57 7.71
C LYS A 88 10.40 -4.19 6.37
N GLU A 89 10.91 -5.18 5.63
CA GLU A 89 11.62 -4.93 4.37
C GLU A 89 10.69 -5.03 3.15
N GLY A 90 9.43 -5.44 3.32
CA GLY A 90 8.46 -5.57 2.23
C GLY A 90 8.81 -6.65 1.21
N LYS A 91 9.68 -7.62 1.55
CA LYS A 91 10.06 -8.73 0.69
C LYS A 91 8.97 -9.81 0.70
N THR A 92 7.87 -9.52 0.02
CA THR A 92 6.63 -10.32 -0.02
C THR A 92 6.76 -11.70 -0.66
N ARG A 93 7.89 -12.00 -1.32
CA ARG A 93 8.20 -13.31 -1.91
C ARG A 93 8.91 -14.26 -0.96
N GLU A 94 9.38 -13.77 0.17
CA GLU A 94 10.03 -14.60 1.18
C GLU A 94 9.03 -15.56 1.81
N ARG A 95 9.47 -16.79 2.07
CA ARG A 95 8.68 -17.87 2.66
C ARG A 95 9.47 -18.53 3.77
N THR A 96 8.78 -19.00 4.79
CA THR A 96 9.39 -19.81 5.85
C THR A 96 9.73 -21.18 5.30
N ARG A 97 10.89 -21.71 5.69
CA ARG A 97 11.25 -23.11 5.48
C ARG A 97 11.89 -23.68 6.74
N PHE A 98 11.30 -24.73 7.28
CA PHE A 98 11.83 -25.43 8.44
C PHE A 98 12.64 -26.65 7.98
N HIS A 99 13.69 -27.00 8.73
CA HIS A 99 14.56 -28.13 8.41
C HIS A 99 13.81 -29.47 8.51
N GLU A 100 12.99 -29.61 9.55
CA GLU A 100 12.08 -30.73 9.74
C GLU A 100 10.69 -30.39 9.22
N SER A 101 10.35 -30.88 8.03
CA SER A 101 9.06 -30.62 7.35
C SER A 101 8.03 -31.73 7.56
N LYS A 102 8.32 -32.73 8.42
CA LYS A 102 7.42 -33.86 8.67
C LYS A 102 6.51 -33.62 9.87
N GLY A 103 5.32 -34.23 9.83
CA GLY A 103 4.35 -34.17 10.92
C GLY A 103 3.82 -32.75 11.17
N ALA A 104 3.58 -32.42 12.43
CA ALA A 104 3.02 -31.12 12.82
C ALA A 104 3.92 -29.93 12.44
N TRP A 105 5.24 -30.12 12.39
CA TRP A 105 6.19 -29.06 12.01
C TRP A 105 5.98 -28.57 10.57
N GLY A 106 5.78 -29.50 9.63
CA GLY A 106 5.43 -29.16 8.25
C GLY A 106 4.08 -28.44 8.16
N GLN A 107 3.10 -28.82 8.99
CA GLN A 107 1.80 -28.13 9.01
C GLN A 107 1.92 -26.69 9.50
N ILE A 108 2.83 -26.41 10.46
CA ILE A 108 3.11 -25.04 10.91
C ILE A 108 3.75 -24.24 9.78
N GLU A 109 4.73 -24.79 9.06
CA GLU A 109 5.33 -24.12 7.90
C GLU A 109 4.27 -23.74 6.85
N VAL A 110 3.41 -24.70 6.49
CA VAL A 110 2.32 -24.47 5.54
C VAL A 110 1.35 -23.40 6.05
N SER A 111 0.98 -23.45 7.33
CA SER A 111 0.05 -22.49 7.94
C SER A 111 0.61 -21.07 7.94
N VAL A 112 1.89 -20.90 8.30
CA VAL A 112 2.56 -19.59 8.29
C VAL A 112 2.65 -19.05 6.87
N ASN A 113 3.07 -19.87 5.90
CA ASN A 113 3.16 -19.46 4.51
C ASN A 113 1.79 -19.11 3.91
N THR A 114 0.75 -19.87 4.25
CA THR A 114 -0.64 -19.60 3.82
C THR A 114 -1.13 -18.28 4.40
N LEU A 115 -0.91 -18.02 5.69
CA LEU A 115 -1.27 -16.75 6.32
C LEU A 115 -0.55 -15.56 5.65
N VAL A 116 0.74 -15.71 5.34
CA VAL A 116 1.49 -14.68 4.62
C VAL A 116 0.87 -14.44 3.24
N GLU A 117 0.48 -15.49 2.51
CA GLU A 117 -0.14 -15.37 1.20
C GLU A 117 -1.54 -14.72 1.25
N ASP A 118 -2.39 -15.17 2.17
CA ASP A 118 -3.75 -14.66 2.37
C ASP A 118 -3.76 -13.17 2.76
N LEU A 119 -2.74 -12.70 3.48
CA LEU A 119 -2.60 -11.28 3.80
C LEU A 119 -2.03 -10.46 2.64
N LEU A 120 -1.10 -11.01 1.86
CA LEU A 120 -0.39 -10.26 0.83
C LEU A 120 -1.17 -10.13 -0.47
N ARG A 121 -1.97 -11.15 -0.82
CA ARG A 121 -2.66 -11.19 -2.11
C ARG A 121 -3.70 -10.08 -2.28
N PRO A 122 -4.60 -9.79 -1.31
CA PRO A 122 -5.52 -8.66 -1.42
C PRO A 122 -4.79 -7.32 -1.51
N THR A 123 -3.70 -7.15 -0.76
CA THR A 123 -2.89 -5.93 -0.80
C THR A 123 -2.28 -5.72 -2.19
N ALA A 124 -1.75 -6.77 -2.81
CA ALA A 124 -1.21 -6.69 -4.17
C ALA A 124 -2.28 -6.31 -5.20
N GLU A 125 -3.50 -6.83 -5.09
CA GLU A 125 -4.62 -6.47 -5.98
C GLU A 125 -5.03 -5.00 -5.83
N VAL A 126 -5.09 -4.50 -4.60
CA VAL A 126 -5.35 -3.08 -4.35
C VAL A 126 -4.26 -2.20 -4.96
N THR A 127 -2.98 -2.53 -4.73
CA THR A 127 -1.85 -1.79 -5.32
C THR A 127 -1.90 -1.80 -6.85
N ARG A 128 -2.25 -2.95 -7.47
CA ARG A 128 -2.41 -3.07 -8.91
C ARG A 128 -3.49 -2.14 -9.46
N ALA A 129 -4.66 -2.11 -8.82
CA ALA A 129 -5.76 -1.24 -9.25
C ALA A 129 -5.38 0.25 -9.11
N ILE A 130 -4.74 0.64 -8.02
CA ILE A 130 -4.25 2.02 -7.81
C ILE A 130 -3.22 2.38 -8.89
N ALA A 131 -2.29 1.48 -9.22
CA ALA A 131 -1.31 1.70 -10.27
C ALA A 131 -1.97 1.87 -11.65
N ALA A 132 -3.04 1.12 -11.94
CA ALA A 132 -3.81 1.28 -13.16
C ALA A 132 -4.50 2.66 -13.24
N VAL A 133 -5.10 3.12 -12.13
CA VAL A 133 -5.68 4.48 -12.02
C VAL A 133 -4.63 5.55 -12.25
N ALA A 134 -3.43 5.39 -11.69
CA ALA A 134 -2.33 6.34 -11.88
C ALA A 134 -1.88 6.44 -13.35
N GLN A 135 -2.10 5.40 -14.15
CA GLN A 135 -1.86 5.37 -15.59
C GLN A 135 -3.09 5.82 -16.42
N GLY A 136 -4.17 6.28 -15.77
CA GLY A 136 -5.41 6.70 -16.41
C GLY A 136 -6.34 5.55 -16.80
N ASN A 137 -6.05 4.31 -16.41
CA ASN A 137 -6.89 3.16 -16.69
C ASN A 137 -7.92 2.94 -15.57
N LEU A 138 -9.12 3.49 -15.76
CA LEU A 138 -10.23 3.42 -14.80
C LEU A 138 -11.12 2.18 -14.98
N THR A 139 -10.82 1.27 -15.92
CA THR A 139 -11.58 0.03 -16.09
C THR A 139 -11.07 -1.10 -15.21
N GLN A 140 -9.91 -0.92 -14.58
CA GLN A 140 -9.24 -1.92 -13.76
C GLN A 140 -9.63 -1.76 -12.28
N THR A 141 -10.60 -2.56 -11.84
CA THR A 141 -11.06 -2.58 -10.44
C THR A 141 -10.34 -3.64 -9.61
N VAL A 142 -10.46 -3.53 -8.29
CA VAL A 142 -10.06 -4.57 -7.34
C VAL A 142 -11.11 -5.69 -7.38
N ARG A 143 -10.65 -6.93 -7.52
CA ARG A 143 -11.53 -8.10 -7.44
C ARG A 143 -12.06 -8.26 -6.02
N LEU A 144 -13.35 -8.60 -5.91
CA LEU A 144 -13.99 -8.83 -4.61
C LEU A 144 -13.91 -10.30 -4.18
N ASP A 145 -13.18 -11.12 -4.93
CA ASP A 145 -12.95 -12.54 -4.69
C ASP A 145 -11.47 -12.90 -4.88
N VAL A 146 -11.05 -13.95 -4.18
CA VAL A 146 -9.72 -14.55 -4.23
C VAL A 146 -9.91 -16.07 -4.35
N ASP A 147 -9.52 -16.64 -5.49
CA ASP A 147 -9.75 -18.06 -5.85
C ASP A 147 -11.19 -18.54 -5.64
N GLY A 148 -12.16 -17.69 -6.02
CA GLY A 148 -13.58 -18.02 -5.91
C GLY A 148 -14.16 -17.88 -4.50
N ARG A 149 -13.36 -17.43 -3.52
CA ARG A 149 -13.84 -17.06 -2.19
C ARG A 149 -14.03 -15.55 -2.10
N PRO A 150 -15.17 -15.04 -1.61
CA PRO A 150 -15.37 -13.62 -1.45
C PRO A 150 -14.36 -13.05 -0.43
N LEU A 151 -13.91 -11.82 -0.67
CA LEU A 151 -13.22 -11.05 0.35
C LEU A 151 -14.17 -10.78 1.52
N GLU A 152 -13.63 -10.81 2.73
CA GLU A 152 -14.37 -10.53 3.96
C GLU A 152 -13.67 -9.45 4.80
N GLY A 153 -14.40 -8.90 5.76
CA GLY A 153 -13.87 -7.95 6.74
C GLY A 153 -13.19 -6.71 6.12
N GLU A 154 -12.03 -6.36 6.66
CA GLU A 154 -11.28 -5.16 6.26
C GLU A 154 -10.75 -5.21 4.82
N PHE A 155 -10.50 -6.41 4.26
CA PHE A 155 -10.09 -6.55 2.86
C PHE A 155 -11.25 -6.21 1.92
N LEU A 156 -12.46 -6.71 2.19
CA LEU A 156 -13.65 -6.36 1.42
C LEU A 156 -13.93 -4.85 1.50
N ARG A 157 -13.85 -4.28 2.71
CA ARG A 157 -14.04 -2.85 2.93
C ARG A 157 -13.05 -2.02 2.11
N SER A 158 -11.77 -2.37 2.15
CA SER A 158 -10.72 -1.68 1.38
C SER A 158 -10.95 -1.78 -0.12
N ALA A 159 -11.27 -2.98 -0.63
CA ALA A 159 -11.59 -3.19 -2.03
C ALA A 159 -12.78 -2.35 -2.49
N ASN A 160 -13.85 -2.28 -1.70
CA ASN A 160 -15.03 -1.46 -1.99
C ASN A 160 -14.72 0.04 -2.01
N ILE A 161 -13.89 0.54 -1.10
CA ILE A 161 -13.47 1.94 -1.08
C ILE A 161 -12.72 2.28 -2.37
N VAL A 162 -11.73 1.45 -2.74
CA VAL A 162 -10.95 1.65 -3.97
C VAL A 162 -11.83 1.57 -5.21
N ASN A 163 -12.73 0.59 -5.28
CA ASN A 163 -13.66 0.46 -6.40
C ASN A 163 -14.61 1.65 -6.50
N THR A 164 -15.11 2.17 -5.38
CA THR A 164 -15.97 3.36 -5.36
C THR A 164 -15.21 4.59 -5.87
N MET A 165 -13.95 4.77 -5.45
CA MET A 165 -13.09 5.85 -5.95
C MET A 165 -12.86 5.73 -7.47
N ILE A 166 -12.57 4.52 -7.98
CA ILE A 166 -12.39 4.27 -9.41
C ILE A 166 -13.66 4.62 -10.20
N GLN A 167 -14.82 4.20 -9.69
CA GLN A 167 -16.11 4.51 -10.31
C GLN A 167 -16.39 6.02 -10.34
N GLN A 168 -16.17 6.73 -9.23
CA GLN A 168 -16.34 8.18 -9.15
C GLN A 168 -15.42 8.92 -10.13
N LEU A 169 -14.15 8.52 -10.19
CA LEU A 169 -13.20 9.05 -11.18
C LEU A 169 -13.69 8.79 -12.61
N GLY A 170 -14.18 7.58 -12.89
CA GLY A 170 -14.69 7.20 -14.21
C GLY A 170 -15.86 8.07 -14.66
N VAL A 171 -16.86 8.25 -13.80
CA VAL A 171 -18.04 9.09 -14.07
C VAL A 171 -17.62 10.55 -14.28
N PHE A 172 -16.76 11.08 -13.40
CA PHE A 172 -16.27 12.46 -13.52
C PHE A 172 -15.53 12.68 -14.84
N THR A 173 -14.57 11.81 -15.19
CA THR A 173 -13.80 11.91 -16.43
C THR A 173 -14.71 11.85 -17.66
N ALA A 174 -15.69 10.95 -17.67
CA ALA A 174 -16.65 10.84 -18.77
C ALA A 174 -17.47 12.14 -18.94
N GLU A 175 -17.95 12.72 -17.83
CA GLU A 175 -18.73 13.96 -17.86
C GLU A 175 -17.92 15.16 -18.35
N VAL A 176 -16.67 15.32 -17.90
CA VAL A 176 -15.80 16.40 -18.37
C VAL A 176 -15.52 16.26 -19.87
N ILE A 177 -15.23 15.04 -20.36
CA ILE A 177 -15.02 14.80 -21.79
C ILE A 177 -16.29 15.12 -22.58
N ARG A 178 -17.46 14.71 -22.09
CA ARG A 178 -18.75 14.99 -22.73
C ARG A 178 -19.01 16.49 -22.84
N VAL A 179 -18.88 17.25 -21.75
CA VAL A 179 -19.10 18.70 -21.74
C VAL A 179 -18.10 19.43 -22.63
N ALA A 180 -16.82 19.05 -22.57
CA ALA A 180 -15.79 19.63 -23.43
C ALA A 180 -16.10 19.42 -24.91
N ARG A 181 -16.57 18.21 -25.28
CA ARG A 181 -17.00 17.92 -26.64
C ARG A 181 -18.26 18.70 -27.03
N GLU A 182 -19.30 18.68 -26.21
CA GLU A 182 -20.58 19.35 -26.51
C GLU A 182 -20.40 20.86 -26.68
N VAL A 183 -19.76 21.52 -25.71
CA VAL A 183 -19.63 22.99 -25.70
C VAL A 183 -18.50 23.44 -26.63
N GLY A 184 -17.37 22.74 -26.64
CA GLY A 184 -16.17 23.16 -27.37
C GLY A 184 -16.09 22.68 -28.81
N THR A 185 -16.60 21.49 -29.13
CA THR A 185 -16.49 20.90 -30.48
C THR A 185 -17.82 20.93 -31.24
N ASP A 186 -18.90 20.47 -30.61
CA ASP A 186 -20.20 20.35 -31.26
C ASP A 186 -20.98 21.68 -31.26
N GLY A 187 -20.51 22.70 -30.51
CA GLY A 187 -21.18 24.00 -30.39
C GLY A 187 -22.55 23.94 -29.71
N LYS A 188 -22.85 22.84 -29.00
CA LYS A 188 -24.08 22.66 -28.23
C LYS A 188 -23.97 23.41 -26.91
N LEU A 189 -24.33 24.68 -26.96
CA LEU A 189 -24.24 25.59 -25.82
C LEU A 189 -25.26 25.20 -24.72
N GLY A 190 -24.81 25.20 -23.46
CA GLY A 190 -25.61 24.88 -22.28
C GLY A 190 -25.35 23.49 -21.67
N GLY A 191 -24.42 22.71 -22.23
CA GLY A 191 -23.98 21.46 -21.64
C GLY A 191 -23.33 21.68 -20.27
N GLN A 192 -23.75 20.89 -19.28
CA GLN A 192 -23.22 20.93 -17.91
C GLN A 192 -22.89 19.51 -17.44
N ALA A 193 -21.81 19.37 -16.67
CA ALA A 193 -21.38 18.14 -16.05
C ALA A 193 -22.30 17.82 -14.87
N GLN A 194 -22.80 16.58 -14.83
CA GLN A 194 -23.63 16.08 -13.75
C GLN A 194 -22.97 14.85 -13.16
N VAL A 195 -22.28 15.03 -12.04
CA VAL A 195 -21.55 13.96 -11.36
C VAL A 195 -22.24 13.66 -10.03
N PRO A 196 -22.97 12.52 -9.90
CA PRO A 196 -23.69 12.20 -8.67
C PRO A 196 -22.76 11.98 -7.49
N GLY A 197 -23.16 12.45 -6.31
CA GLY A 197 -22.47 12.15 -5.05
C GLY A 197 -21.08 12.79 -4.88
N VAL A 198 -20.72 13.77 -5.71
CA VAL A 198 -19.47 14.52 -5.53
C VAL A 198 -19.54 15.43 -4.31
N ALA A 199 -18.45 15.45 -3.54
CA ALA A 199 -18.25 16.31 -2.39
C ALA A 199 -16.80 16.79 -2.34
N GLY A 200 -16.54 17.84 -1.55
CA GLY A 200 -15.21 18.44 -1.42
C GLY A 200 -14.64 18.88 -2.78
N THR A 201 -13.35 18.60 -2.99
CA THR A 201 -12.63 19.03 -4.21
C THR A 201 -13.28 18.57 -5.51
N TRP A 202 -13.94 17.39 -5.54
CA TRP A 202 -14.64 16.91 -6.73
C TRP A 202 -15.84 17.77 -7.10
N LYS A 203 -16.55 18.27 -6.09
CA LYS A 203 -17.66 19.21 -6.28
C LYS A 203 -17.13 20.54 -6.80
N ASP A 204 -16.09 21.08 -6.17
CA ASP A 204 -15.51 22.37 -6.56
C ASP A 204 -15.02 22.35 -8.01
N LEU A 205 -14.41 21.24 -8.45
CA LEU A 205 -13.98 21.04 -9.84
C LEU A 205 -15.17 20.95 -10.80
N THR A 206 -16.20 20.20 -10.45
CA THR A 206 -17.42 20.07 -11.27
C THR A 206 -18.12 21.42 -11.43
N ASP A 207 -18.25 22.19 -10.34
CA ASP A 207 -18.85 23.52 -10.33
C ASP A 207 -18.01 24.50 -11.17
N SER A 208 -16.67 24.39 -11.12
CA SER A 208 -15.77 25.21 -11.93
C SER A 208 -15.90 24.93 -13.44
N VAL A 209 -15.99 23.66 -13.84
CA VAL A 209 -16.22 23.26 -15.25
C VAL A 209 -17.58 23.79 -15.72
N ASN A 210 -18.61 23.68 -14.89
CA ASN A 210 -19.95 24.19 -15.19
C ASN A 210 -19.98 25.71 -15.32
N LEU A 211 -19.28 26.43 -14.45
CA LEU A 211 -19.15 27.89 -14.54
C LEU A 211 -18.48 28.31 -15.85
N MET A 212 -17.39 27.64 -16.23
CA MET A 212 -16.70 27.88 -17.51
C MET A 212 -17.64 27.63 -18.71
N ALA A 213 -18.31 26.47 -18.74
CA ALA A 213 -19.24 26.10 -19.80
C ALA A 213 -20.42 27.09 -19.92
N ASN A 214 -20.98 27.54 -18.79
CA ASN A 214 -22.05 28.53 -18.75
C ASN A 214 -21.60 29.90 -19.25
N ASN A 215 -20.42 30.36 -18.83
CA ASN A 215 -19.87 31.63 -19.28
C ASN A 215 -19.65 31.62 -20.80
N LEU A 216 -18.99 30.59 -21.34
CA LEU A 216 -18.79 30.45 -22.78
C LEU A 216 -20.11 30.38 -23.55
N THR A 217 -21.08 29.62 -23.03
CA THR A 217 -22.43 29.53 -23.60
C THR A 217 -23.11 30.89 -23.70
N GLY A 218 -23.12 31.65 -22.59
CA GLY A 218 -23.76 32.96 -22.55
C GLY A 218 -23.10 33.96 -23.50
N GLN A 219 -21.76 33.96 -23.53
CA GLN A 219 -20.97 34.84 -24.38
C GLN A 219 -21.22 34.56 -25.86
N VAL A 220 -21.10 33.31 -26.30
CA VAL A 220 -21.27 32.92 -27.71
C VAL A 220 -22.72 33.13 -28.16
N ARG A 221 -23.71 32.78 -27.33
CA ARG A 221 -25.13 32.96 -27.68
C ARG A 221 -25.50 34.44 -27.86
N ASN A 222 -25.00 35.34 -26.99
CA ASN A 222 -25.26 36.77 -27.15
C ASN A 222 -24.63 37.35 -28.42
N ILE A 223 -23.41 36.90 -28.76
CA ILE A 223 -22.74 37.26 -30.02
C ILE A 223 -23.57 36.78 -31.23
N ALA A 224 -24.02 35.52 -31.21
CA ALA A 224 -24.80 34.94 -32.29
C ALA A 224 -26.14 35.66 -32.50
N GLU A 225 -26.82 36.06 -31.42
CA GLU A 225 -28.07 36.83 -31.49
C GLU A 225 -27.87 38.19 -32.18
N VAL A 226 -26.81 38.92 -31.82
CA VAL A 226 -26.50 40.23 -32.42
C VAL A 226 -26.07 40.07 -33.89
N ALA A 227 -25.22 39.09 -34.19
CA ALA A 227 -24.84 38.80 -35.57
C ALA A 227 -26.04 38.43 -36.45
N THR A 228 -26.98 37.65 -35.92
CA THR A 228 -28.23 37.29 -36.63
C THR A 228 -29.12 38.52 -36.85
N ALA A 229 -29.26 39.39 -35.85
CA ALA A 229 -30.03 40.63 -35.98
C ALA A 229 -29.45 41.54 -37.09
N VAL A 230 -28.12 41.73 -37.08
CA VAL A 230 -27.40 42.50 -38.09
C VAL A 230 -27.60 41.90 -39.48
N ALA A 231 -27.51 40.58 -39.62
CA ALA A 231 -27.76 39.89 -40.90
C ALA A 231 -29.21 40.05 -41.38
N SER A 232 -30.18 40.19 -40.48
CA SER A 232 -31.58 40.49 -40.81
C SER A 232 -31.87 41.98 -41.04
N GLY A 233 -30.85 42.85 -40.97
CA GLY A 233 -30.97 44.29 -41.18
C GLY A 233 -31.32 45.10 -39.93
N ASP A 234 -31.45 44.46 -38.76
CA ASP A 234 -31.63 45.13 -37.48
C ASP A 234 -30.28 45.58 -36.89
N LEU A 235 -29.89 46.82 -37.21
CA LEU A 235 -28.67 47.46 -36.73
C LEU A 235 -28.87 48.21 -35.39
N SER A 236 -29.99 47.98 -34.71
CA SER A 236 -30.24 48.56 -33.38
C SER A 236 -29.64 47.72 -32.24
N ARG A 237 -29.30 46.45 -32.52
CA ARG A 237 -28.82 45.48 -31.54
C ARG A 237 -27.31 45.57 -31.35
N LYS A 238 -26.86 45.49 -30.09
CA LYS A 238 -25.45 45.42 -29.69
C LYS A 238 -25.23 44.33 -28.65
N ILE A 239 -24.01 43.82 -28.58
CA ILE A 239 -23.58 42.90 -27.53
C ILE A 239 -23.44 43.71 -26.24
N THR A 240 -24.16 43.32 -25.19
CA THR A 240 -24.21 44.05 -23.91
C THR A 240 -23.58 43.29 -22.74
N VAL A 241 -23.44 41.96 -22.85
CA VAL A 241 -22.89 41.10 -21.80
C VAL A 241 -21.48 41.54 -21.39
N ASP A 242 -21.18 41.47 -20.08
CA ASP A 242 -19.85 41.75 -19.54
C ASP A 242 -18.90 40.60 -19.91
N VAL A 243 -17.80 40.95 -20.57
CA VAL A 243 -16.83 40.01 -21.12
C VAL A 243 -15.42 40.58 -20.94
N ARG A 244 -14.43 39.71 -20.88
CA ARG A 244 -13.03 40.08 -20.66
C ARG A 244 -12.13 39.35 -21.65
N GLY A 245 -10.89 39.82 -21.79
CA GLY A 245 -9.87 39.20 -22.64
C GLY A 245 -10.25 39.20 -24.12
N GLU A 246 -9.99 38.09 -24.81
CA GLU A 246 -10.24 37.95 -26.26
C GLU A 246 -11.73 38.12 -26.62
N ILE A 247 -12.65 37.71 -25.74
CA ILE A 247 -14.09 37.87 -25.97
C ILE A 247 -14.51 39.35 -25.91
N LEU A 248 -13.83 40.18 -25.12
CA LEU A 248 -14.06 41.63 -25.12
C LEU A 248 -13.65 42.26 -26.44
N GLN A 249 -12.47 41.90 -26.96
CA GLN A 249 -12.02 42.38 -28.27
C GLN A 249 -13.00 41.98 -29.38
N LEU A 250 -13.51 40.75 -29.34
CA LEU A 250 -14.53 40.29 -30.28
C LEU A 250 -15.83 41.10 -30.15
N LYS A 251 -16.30 41.35 -28.94
CA LYS A 251 -17.47 42.20 -28.67
C LYS A 251 -17.29 43.61 -29.26
N GLU A 252 -16.15 44.24 -29.01
CA GLU A 252 -15.87 45.61 -29.50
C GLU A 252 -15.79 45.66 -31.02
N ALA A 253 -15.13 44.69 -31.65
CA ALA A 253 -15.04 44.58 -33.10
C ALA A 253 -16.43 44.44 -33.74
N ILE A 254 -17.28 43.55 -33.21
CA ILE A 254 -18.64 43.35 -33.71
C ILE A 254 -19.48 44.61 -33.50
N ASN A 255 -19.46 45.22 -32.30
CA ASN A 255 -20.23 46.44 -32.04
C ASN A 255 -19.80 47.60 -32.95
N THR A 256 -18.50 47.74 -33.22
CA THR A 256 -17.98 48.75 -34.16
C THR A 256 -18.46 48.49 -35.58
N MET A 257 -18.48 47.24 -36.03
CA MET A 257 -19.03 46.86 -37.32
C MET A 257 -20.51 47.22 -37.44
N VAL A 258 -21.33 46.98 -36.39
CA VAL A 258 -22.74 47.40 -36.36
C VAL A 258 -22.88 48.92 -36.52
N ASP A 259 -22.07 49.70 -35.82
CA ASP A 259 -22.10 51.17 -35.89
C ASP A 259 -21.74 51.69 -37.29
N GLN A 260 -20.73 51.08 -37.93
CA GLN A 260 -20.32 51.43 -39.28
C GLN A 260 -21.42 51.11 -40.30
N LEU A 261 -21.99 49.90 -40.26
CA LEU A 261 -23.09 49.51 -41.14
C LEU A 261 -24.31 50.43 -40.98
N ARG A 262 -24.62 50.83 -39.75
CA ARG A 262 -25.75 51.74 -39.46
C ARG A 262 -25.53 53.12 -40.08
N SER A 263 -24.31 53.64 -39.99
CA SER A 263 -23.93 54.91 -40.61
C SER A 263 -24.04 54.84 -42.13
N PHE A 264 -23.54 53.76 -42.74
CA PHE A 264 -23.67 53.53 -44.19
C PHE A 264 -25.13 53.46 -44.65
N ALA A 265 -25.97 52.70 -43.95
CA ALA A 265 -27.39 52.59 -44.28
C ALA A 265 -28.09 53.96 -44.23
N SER A 266 -27.75 54.79 -43.23
CA SER A 266 -28.32 56.15 -43.12
C SER A 266 -27.89 57.10 -44.23
N GLU A 267 -26.64 56.98 -44.71
CA GLU A 267 -26.15 57.83 -45.79
C GLU A 267 -26.78 57.45 -47.13
N VAL A 268 -26.98 56.15 -47.41
CA VAL A 268 -27.64 55.67 -48.63
C VAL A 268 -29.10 56.11 -48.71
N THR A 269 -29.80 56.23 -47.58
CA THR A 269 -31.18 56.78 -47.56
C THR A 269 -31.25 58.29 -47.74
N ARG A 270 -30.11 59.00 -47.67
CA ARG A 270 -30.04 60.47 -47.77
C ARG A 270 -29.69 60.96 -49.18
N VAL A 271 -29.18 60.09 -50.04
CA VAL A 271 -28.85 60.34 -51.46
C VAL A 271 -30.03 59.99 -52.35
#